data_AF-A0A830F1U6-F1
#
_entry.id   AF-A0A830F1U6-F1
#
_cell.length_a   1.000
_cell.length_b   1.000
_cell.length_c   1.000
_cell.angle_alpha   90.00
_cell.angle_beta   90.00
_cell.angle_gamma   90.00
#
_symmetry.space_group_name_H-M   'P 1'
#
loop_
_entity.id
_entity.type
_entity.pdbx_description
1 polymer ?
#
loop_
_entity_poly.entity_id
_entity_poly.type
_entity_poly.pdbx_seq_one_letter_code
_entity_poly.pdbx_strand_id
1 'polypeptide(L)'
;MTEEWRTEAVEAVLRVLAQTGLGVSPGGIAANIERLLREDVDVAAVEDALERLADRNMVKSLDAGDYYRLTERGREYATAEFGDDVFGYID
;
A
#
# COMPACT_ATOMS: atom_id res chain seq x y z
N MET A 1 -21.95 3.72 -1.53
CA MET A 1 -21.55 2.46 -2.17
C MET A 1 -20.20 2.12 -1.60
N THR A 2 -20.08 1.06 -0.81
CA THR A 2 -18.76 0.54 -0.43
C THR A 2 -18.08 0.11 -1.73
N GLU A 3 -16.94 0.72 -2.02
CA GLU A 3 -16.16 0.36 -3.20
C GLU A 3 -15.66 -1.08 -3.02
N GLU A 4 -16.20 -2.06 -3.75
CA GLU A 4 -15.91 -3.50 -3.57
C GLU A 4 -14.41 -3.86 -3.67
N TRP A 5 -13.60 -2.96 -4.23
CA TRP A 5 -12.17 -3.14 -4.36
C TRP A 5 -11.38 -2.80 -3.09
N ARG A 6 -12.00 -2.07 -2.17
CA ARG A 6 -11.37 -1.43 -1.03
C ARG A 6 -11.51 -2.33 0.20
N THR A 7 -10.61 -3.30 0.30
CA THR A 7 -10.50 -4.21 1.47
C THR A 7 -9.53 -3.64 2.50
N GLU A 8 -9.57 -4.18 3.73
CA GLU A 8 -8.62 -3.80 4.79
C GLU A 8 -7.17 -3.97 4.34
N ALA A 9 -6.85 -5.08 3.66
CA ALA A 9 -5.51 -5.32 3.10
C ALA A 9 -5.12 -4.26 2.05
N VAL A 10 -6.04 -3.83 1.18
CA VAL A 10 -5.78 -2.78 0.19
C VAL A 10 -5.49 -1.44 0.87
N GLU A 11 -6.23 -1.10 1.92
CA GLU A 11 -5.97 0.13 2.68
C GLU A 11 -4.64 0.07 3.42
N ALA A 12 -4.32 -1.06 4.05
CA ALA A 12 -3.06 -1.29 4.75
C ALA A 12 -1.84 -1.15 3.80
N VAL A 13 -1.92 -1.75 2.60
CA VAL A 13 -0.89 -1.63 1.56
C VAL A 13 -0.72 -0.17 1.11
N LEU A 14 -1.83 0.54 0.84
CA LEU A 14 -1.76 1.95 0.44
C LEU A 14 -1.11 2.82 1.53
N ARG A 15 -1.45 2.62 2.81
CA ARG A 15 -0.86 3.35 3.94
C ARG A 15 0.65 3.14 4.04
N VAL A 16 1.10 1.89 3.94
CA VAL A 16 2.54 1.58 3.99
C VAL A 16 3.29 2.18 2.80
N LEU A 17 2.76 2.02 1.58
CA LEU A 17 3.43 2.56 0.38
C LEU A 17 3.44 4.10 0.35
N ALA A 18 2.45 4.75 0.96
CA ALA A 18 2.43 6.21 1.12
C ALA A 18 3.57 6.74 2.00
N GLN A 19 4.02 5.97 2.98
CA GLN A 19 5.08 6.38 3.91
C GLN A 19 6.49 6.33 3.31
N THR A 20 6.77 5.32 2.47
CA THR A 20 8.15 5.03 2.09
C THR A 20 8.66 5.87 0.92
N GLY A 21 7.78 6.28 -0.01
CA GLY A 21 8.16 6.92 -1.27
C GLY A 21 9.04 6.07 -2.19
N LEU A 22 9.34 4.82 -1.81
CA LEU A 22 10.28 3.90 -2.45
C LEU A 22 9.58 2.64 -2.93
N GLY A 23 10.28 1.83 -3.74
CA GLY A 23 9.82 0.49 -4.09
C GLY A 23 9.99 -0.47 -2.91
N VAL A 24 8.94 -1.17 -2.53
CA VAL A 24 8.94 -2.15 -1.43
C VAL A 24 8.43 -3.49 -1.96
N SER A 25 9.08 -4.59 -1.57
CA SER A 25 8.64 -5.93 -1.96
C SER A 25 7.38 -6.35 -1.21
N PRO A 26 6.56 -7.29 -1.72
CA PRO A 26 5.36 -7.77 -1.03
C PRO A 26 5.62 -8.22 0.42
N GLY A 27 6.67 -9.01 0.65
CA GLY A 27 7.07 -9.41 2.00
C GLY A 27 7.52 -8.23 2.89
N GLY A 28 8.18 -7.23 2.30
CA GLY A 28 8.51 -6.00 3.01
C GLY A 28 7.28 -5.17 3.39
N ILE A 29 6.27 -5.14 2.52
CA ILE A 29 4.99 -4.46 2.80
C ILE A 29 4.28 -5.18 3.95
N ALA A 30 4.13 -6.51 3.91
CA ALA A 30 3.53 -7.29 4.98
C ALA A 30 4.20 -7.05 6.34
N ALA A 31 5.53 -7.10 6.39
CA ALA A 31 6.29 -6.82 7.61
C ALA A 31 6.09 -5.39 8.13
N ASN A 32 5.94 -4.41 7.23
CA ASN A 32 5.65 -3.03 7.62
C ASN A 32 4.20 -2.84 8.09
N ILE A 33 3.23 -3.55 7.52
CA ILE A 33 1.84 -3.56 8.00
C ILE A 33 1.80 -4.07 9.45
N GLU A 34 2.43 -5.21 9.73
CA GLU A 34 2.53 -5.76 11.10
C GLU A 34 3.17 -4.76 12.06
N ARG A 35 4.30 -4.17 11.64
CA ARG A 35 5.10 -3.27 12.47
C ARG A 35 4.43 -1.93 12.76
N LEU A 36 3.79 -1.33 11.75
CA LEU A 36 3.32 0.05 11.78
C LEU A 36 1.83 0.14 12.10
N LEU A 37 1.02 -0.77 11.55
CA LEU A 37 -0.43 -0.78 11.71
C LEU A 37 -0.88 -1.77 12.79
N ARG A 38 0.01 -2.67 13.25
CA ARG A 38 -0.31 -3.76 14.20
C ARG A 38 -1.40 -4.69 13.67
N GLU A 39 -1.41 -4.88 12.36
CA GLU A 39 -2.31 -5.76 11.62
C GLU A 39 -1.52 -6.93 11.06
N ASP A 40 -2.06 -8.15 11.15
CA ASP A 40 -1.45 -9.33 10.56
C ASP A 40 -2.04 -9.56 9.17
N VAL A 41 -1.23 -9.28 8.14
CA VAL A 41 -1.59 -9.45 6.73
C VAL A 41 -0.52 -10.31 6.09
N ASP A 42 -0.93 -11.48 5.60
CA ASP A 42 -0.02 -12.37 4.91
C ASP A 42 0.41 -11.84 3.53
N VAL A 43 1.51 -12.38 3.00
CA VAL A 43 2.09 -11.94 1.73
C VAL A 43 1.12 -12.15 0.56
N ALA A 44 0.31 -13.20 0.58
CA ALA A 44 -0.64 -13.48 -0.51
C ALA A 44 -1.77 -12.45 -0.55
N ALA A 45 -2.25 -12.00 0.62
CA ALA A 45 -3.21 -10.91 0.74
C ALA A 45 -2.61 -9.57 0.28
N VAL A 46 -1.32 -9.33 0.54
CA VAL A 46 -0.61 -8.18 -0.01
C VAL A 46 -0.52 -8.26 -1.54
N GLU A 47 -0.20 -9.42 -2.11
CA GLU A 47 -0.11 -9.62 -3.56
C GLU A 47 -1.47 -9.39 -4.26
N ASP A 48 -2.56 -9.96 -3.73
CA ASP A 48 -3.93 -9.70 -4.23
C ASP A 48 -4.31 -8.22 -4.12
N ALA A 49 -3.94 -7.56 -3.02
CA ALA A 49 -4.15 -6.12 -2.87
C ALA A 49 -3.35 -5.31 -3.92
N LEU A 50 -2.10 -5.69 -4.20
CA LEU A 50 -1.26 -5.04 -5.19
C LEU A 50 -1.80 -5.22 -6.61
N GLU A 51 -2.33 -6.39 -6.97
CA GLU A 51 -3.00 -6.61 -8.26
C GLU A 51 -4.21 -5.67 -8.43
N ARG A 52 -5.07 -5.58 -7.40
CA ARG A 52 -6.24 -4.68 -7.43
C ARG A 52 -5.83 -3.21 -7.55
N LEU A 53 -4.76 -2.81 -6.89
CA LEU A 53 -4.22 -1.45 -6.99
C LEU A 53 -3.59 -1.19 -8.36
N ALA A 54 -2.95 -2.19 -8.97
CA ALA A 54 -2.36 -2.10 -10.29
C ALA A 54 -3.44 -1.93 -11.37
N ASP A 55 -4.54 -2.67 -11.29
CA ASP A 55 -5.71 -2.52 -12.17
C ASP A 55 -6.31 -1.10 -12.16
N ARG A 56 -6.07 -0.36 -11.09
CA ARG A 56 -6.54 1.02 -10.88
C ARG A 56 -5.48 2.08 -11.15
N ASN A 57 -4.31 1.66 -11.64
CA ASN A 57 -3.13 2.50 -11.85
C ASN A 57 -2.72 3.27 -10.58
N MET A 58 -2.88 2.66 -9.41
CA MET A 58 -2.50 3.24 -8.11
C MET A 58 -1.09 2.83 -7.68
N VAL A 59 -0.64 1.65 -8.09
CA VAL A 59 0.75 1.19 -7.90
C VAL A 59 1.41 0.88 -9.23
N LYS A 60 2.74 0.89 -9.23
CA LYS A 60 3.56 0.41 -10.34
C LYS A 60 4.61 -0.55 -9.81
N SER A 61 4.74 -1.69 -10.49
CA SER A 61 5.83 -2.63 -10.24
C SER A 61 7.16 -2.14 -10.81
N LEU A 62 8.23 -2.53 -10.13
CA LEU A 62 9.62 -2.37 -10.51
C LEU A 62 10.27 -3.75 -10.52
N ASP A 63 11.36 -3.89 -11.28
CA ASP A 63 12.14 -5.13 -11.38
C ASP A 63 11.27 -6.38 -11.58
N ALA A 64 10.54 -6.39 -12.70
CA ALA A 64 9.65 -7.49 -13.09
C ALA A 64 8.55 -7.90 -12.08
N GLY A 65 8.25 -7.09 -11.05
CA GLY A 65 7.25 -7.42 -10.04
C GLY A 65 7.81 -7.57 -8.63
N ASP A 66 9.13 -7.49 -8.45
CA ASP A 66 9.74 -7.73 -7.14
C ASP A 66 9.50 -6.59 -6.13
N TYR A 67 9.19 -5.38 -6.63
CA TYR A 67 8.95 -4.19 -5.80
C TYR A 67 7.80 -3.34 -6.33
N TYR A 68 7.10 -2.67 -5.42
CA TYR A 68 5.96 -1.82 -5.75
C TYR A 68 6.09 -0.44 -5.10
N ARG A 69 5.65 0.59 -5.81
CA ARG A 69 5.50 1.95 -5.28
C ARG A 69 4.22 2.59 -5.79
N LEU A 70 3.74 3.62 -5.11
CA LEU A 70 2.60 4.41 -5.58
C LEU A 70 2.92 5.13 -6.90
N THR A 71 1.95 5.15 -7.81
CA THR A 71 1.91 6.09 -8.93
C THR A 71 1.57 7.49 -8.43
N GLU A 72 1.52 8.48 -9.32
CA GLU A 72 1.00 9.81 -8.98
C GLU A 72 -0.46 9.75 -8.51
N ARG A 73 -1.31 9.06 -9.27
CA ARG A 73 -2.71 8.78 -8.89
C ARG A 73 -2.82 8.10 -7.53
N GLY A 74 -1.98 7.09 -7.26
CA GLY A 74 -1.97 6.40 -5.98
C GLY A 74 -1.59 7.30 -4.82
N ARG A 75 -0.62 8.21 -5.02
CA ARG A 75 -0.24 9.22 -4.02
C ARG A 75 -1.36 10.22 -3.77
N GLU A 76 -1.96 10.77 -4.83
CA GLU A 76 -3.09 11.70 -4.69
C GLU A 76 -4.25 11.07 -3.93
N TYR A 77 -4.57 9.82 -4.26
CA TYR A 77 -5.59 9.05 -3.56
C TYR A 77 -5.23 8.85 -2.08
N ALA A 78 -4.02 8.35 -1.79
CA ALA A 78 -3.57 8.14 -0.41
C ALA A 78 -3.58 9.44 0.41
N THR A 79 -3.17 10.57 -0.18
CA THR A 79 -3.24 11.87 0.48
C THR A 79 -4.68 12.33 0.72
N ALA A 80 -5.59 12.12 -0.23
CA ALA A 80 -7.00 12.46 -0.05
C ALA A 80 -7.68 11.62 1.03
N GLU A 81 -7.36 10.33 1.11
CA GLU A 81 -8.01 9.38 2.01
C GLU A 81 -7.39 9.35 3.42
N PHE A 82 -6.07 9.53 3.52
CA PHE A 82 -5.35 9.43 4.79
C PHE A 82 -4.84 10.79 5.29
N GLY A 83 -4.93 11.87 4.51
CA GLY A 83 -4.48 13.21 4.92
C GLY A 83 -3.03 13.25 5.41
N ASP A 84 -2.78 14.05 6.47
CA ASP A 84 -1.54 14.03 7.26
C ASP A 84 -1.51 12.88 8.29
N ASP A 85 -2.57 12.07 8.37
CA ASP A 85 -2.70 10.91 9.27
C ASP A 85 -1.98 9.66 8.72
N VAL A 86 -1.18 9.81 7.66
CA VAL A 86 -0.11 8.85 7.33
C VAL A 86 0.96 8.97 8.42
N PHE A 87 0.67 8.37 9.58
CA PHE A 87 1.44 8.35 10.82
C PHE A 87 2.79 9.08 10.72
N GLY A 88 2.77 10.32 11.21
CA GLY A 88 3.94 11.19 11.21
C GLY A 88 5.16 10.54 11.85
N TYR A 89 6.32 10.86 11.26
CA TYR A 89 7.64 10.90 11.87
C TYR A 89 7.89 9.90 13.01
N ILE A 90 8.67 8.86 12.72
CA ILE A 90 9.47 8.21 13.77
C ILE A 90 10.50 9.27 14.21
N ASP A 91 10.40 9.74 15.45
CA ASP A 91 11.46 10.48 16.16
C ASP A 91 12.68 9.57 16.39
#